data_AF-A0A1V4W1T0-F1
#
_entry.id   AF-A0A1V4W1T0-F1
#
_cell.length_a   1.000
_cell.length_b   1.000
_cell.length_c   1.000
_cell.angle_alpha   90.00
_cell.angle_beta   90.00
_cell.angle_gamma   90.00
#
_symmetry.space_group_name_H-M   'P 1'
#
loop_
_entity.id
_entity.type
_entity.pdbx_description
1 polymer ?
#
loop_
_entity_poly.entity_id
_entity_poly.type
_entity_poly.pdbx_seq_one_letter_code
_entity_poly.pdbx_strand_id
1 'polypeptide(L)'
;MCSSEILQAFLDGELELAETEAVRNHLACCPACRRELSRLRLLWLELEQEDEVEVPAGLPFIRQQAVTKARAARQDMQRTSSVSLWAAQKLAWQPLLAGVSQIPGTRQLGQLARTAGRGLPGVIKGVSSIASKIISKRRDQR
;
A
#
# COMPACT_ATOMS: atom_id res chain seq x y z
N MET A 1 -18.24 -32.46 -23.13
CA MET A 1 -18.37 -31.01 -23.35
C MET A 1 -17.34 -30.58 -24.38
N CYS A 2 -17.56 -30.95 -25.64
CA CYS A 2 -16.62 -30.67 -26.74
C CYS A 2 -17.35 -29.99 -27.91
N SER A 3 -18.13 -28.94 -27.62
CA SER A 3 -18.75 -28.13 -28.67
C SER A 3 -17.88 -26.89 -28.95
N SER A 4 -17.78 -26.53 -30.23
CA SER A 4 -17.06 -25.34 -30.67
C SER A 4 -17.68 -24.07 -30.07
N GLU A 5 -19.01 -24.02 -29.99
CA GLU A 5 -19.79 -22.93 -29.40
C GLU A 5 -19.37 -22.64 -27.94
N ILE A 6 -19.18 -23.67 -27.12
CA ILE A 6 -18.76 -23.48 -25.71
C ILE A 6 -17.32 -22.96 -25.64
N LEU A 7 -16.44 -23.37 -26.55
CA LEU A 7 -15.07 -22.84 -26.60
C LEU A 7 -15.02 -21.39 -27.07
N GLN A 8 -15.92 -20.99 -27.97
CA GLN A 8 -16.09 -19.60 -28.38
C GLN A 8 -16.64 -18.75 -27.23
N ALA A 9 -17.74 -19.14 -26.61
CA ALA A 9 -18.29 -18.46 -25.43
C ALA A 9 -17.28 -18.34 -24.28
N PHE A 10 -16.42 -19.36 -24.11
CA PHE A 10 -15.30 -19.31 -23.16
C PHE A 10 -14.23 -18.28 -23.54
N LEU A 11 -13.94 -18.08 -24.83
CA LEU A 11 -13.02 -17.04 -25.31
C LEU A 11 -13.60 -15.64 -25.14
N ASP A 12 -14.89 -15.50 -25.42
CA ASP A 12 -15.62 -14.23 -25.36
C ASP A 12 -15.92 -13.80 -23.90
N GLY A 13 -15.76 -14.72 -22.94
CA GLY A 13 -16.00 -14.46 -21.52
C GLY A 13 -17.47 -14.44 -21.14
N GLU A 14 -18.34 -15.09 -21.95
CA GLU A 14 -19.80 -15.09 -21.78
C GLU A 14 -20.32 -16.21 -20.89
N LEU A 15 -19.46 -17.16 -20.49
CA LEU A 15 -19.84 -18.29 -19.63
C LEU A 15 -19.98 -17.88 -18.16
N GLU A 16 -20.90 -18.54 -17.45
CA GLU A 16 -20.99 -18.40 -15.99
C GLU A 16 -19.76 -19.03 -15.30
N LEU A 17 -19.55 -18.69 -14.02
CA LEU A 17 -18.40 -19.16 -13.24
C LEU A 17 -18.30 -20.69 -13.21
N ALA A 18 -19.42 -21.38 -12.97
CA ALA A 18 -19.45 -22.85 -12.90
C ALA A 18 -19.11 -23.50 -14.25
N GLU A 19 -19.59 -22.93 -15.36
CA GLU A 19 -19.32 -23.42 -16.72
C GLU A 19 -17.87 -23.16 -17.12
N THR A 20 -17.35 -21.99 -16.75
CA THR A 20 -15.95 -21.61 -16.96
C THR A 20 -15.01 -22.61 -16.27
N GLU A 21 -15.31 -23.00 -15.02
CA GLU A 21 -14.54 -24.01 -14.30
C GLU A 21 -14.62 -25.39 -14.96
N ALA A 22 -15.81 -25.80 -15.38
CA ALA A 22 -16.01 -27.06 -16.10
C ALA A 22 -15.19 -27.12 -17.41
N VAL A 23 -15.18 -26.03 -18.18
CA VAL A 23 -14.38 -25.91 -19.40
C VAL A 23 -12.88 -25.92 -19.09
N ARG A 24 -12.42 -25.22 -18.05
CA ARG A 24 -11.01 -25.26 -17.62
C ARG A 24 -10.55 -26.68 -17.24
N ASN A 25 -11.36 -27.39 -16.48
CA ASN A 25 -11.09 -28.78 -16.10
C ASN A 25 -11.04 -29.69 -17.34
N HIS A 26 -11.95 -29.49 -18.30
CA HIS A 26 -11.92 -30.22 -19.56
C HIS A 26 -10.66 -29.93 -20.38
N LEU A 27 -10.28 -28.65 -20.50
CA LEU A 27 -9.07 -28.22 -21.21
C LEU A 27 -7.78 -28.76 -20.57
N ALA A 28 -7.75 -29.03 -19.27
CA ALA A 28 -6.62 -29.67 -18.61
C ALA A 28 -6.38 -31.10 -19.13
N CYS A 29 -7.46 -31.84 -19.38
CA CYS A 29 -7.40 -33.25 -19.76
C CYS A 29 -7.50 -33.51 -21.28
N CYS A 30 -8.05 -32.57 -22.06
CA CYS A 30 -8.33 -32.77 -23.48
C CYS A 30 -7.38 -32.00 -24.41
N PRO A 31 -6.39 -32.66 -25.06
CA PRO A 31 -5.48 -31.99 -25.98
C PRO A 31 -6.15 -31.51 -27.27
N ALA A 32 -7.22 -32.17 -27.73
CA ALA A 32 -7.95 -31.79 -28.94
C ALA A 32 -8.64 -30.42 -28.75
N CYS A 33 -9.36 -30.23 -27.64
CA CYS A 33 -10.01 -28.96 -27.33
C CYS A 33 -9.00 -27.83 -27.05
N ARG A 34 -7.82 -28.14 -26.51
CA ARG A 34 -6.74 -27.15 -26.41
C ARG A 34 -6.27 -26.67 -27.78
N ARG A 35 -6.08 -27.58 -28.74
CA ARG A 35 -5.70 -27.23 -30.12
C ARG A 35 -6.77 -26.39 -30.80
N GLU A 36 -8.04 -26.74 -30.60
CA GLU A 36 -9.15 -25.98 -31.17
C GLU A 36 -9.24 -24.57 -30.57
N LEU A 37 -9.09 -24.44 -29.25
CA LEU A 37 -9.03 -23.13 -28.58
C LEU A 37 -7.87 -22.28 -29.11
N SER A 38 -6.69 -22.89 -29.31
CA SER A 38 -5.55 -22.20 -29.92
C SER A 38 -5.83 -21.76 -31.36
N ARG A 39 -6.51 -22.59 -32.16
CA ARG A 39 -6.92 -22.23 -33.53
C ARG A 39 -7.88 -21.05 -33.53
N LEU A 40 -8.89 -21.05 -32.65
CA LEU A 40 -9.83 -19.94 -32.51
C LEU A 40 -9.14 -18.63 -32.11
N ARG A 41 -8.16 -18.68 -31.19
CA ARG A 41 -7.36 -17.52 -30.80
C ARG A 41 -6.53 -16.93 -31.94
N LEU A 42 -5.95 -17.80 -32.77
CA LEU A 42 -5.19 -17.34 -33.94
C LEU A 42 -6.09 -16.65 -34.96
N LEU A 43 -7.29 -17.20 -35.21
CA LEU A 43 -8.28 -16.56 -36.07
C LEU A 43 -8.69 -15.19 -35.52
N TRP A 44 -8.90 -15.08 -34.21
CA TRP A 44 -9.18 -13.79 -33.56
C TRP A 44 -8.07 -12.77 -33.81
N LEU A 45 -6.82 -13.15 -33.64
CA LEU A 45 -5.68 -12.26 -33.85
C LEU A 45 -5.49 -11.86 -35.32
N GLU A 46 -5.85 -12.73 -36.26
CA GLU A 46 -5.85 -12.41 -37.70
C GLU A 46 -7.02 -11.48 -38.07
N LEU A 47 -8.16 -11.63 -37.40
CA LEU A 47 -9.35 -10.79 -37.57
C LEU A 47 -9.25 -9.44 -36.84
N GLU A 48 -8.38 -9.33 -35.82
CA GLU A 48 -8.07 -8.11 -35.10
C GLU A 48 -7.35 -7.15 -36.05
N GLN A 49 -8.14 -6.54 -36.93
CA GLN A 49 -7.74 -5.36 -37.66
C GLN A 49 -7.58 -4.27 -36.61
N GLU A 50 -6.36 -3.79 -36.42
CA GLU A 50 -6.10 -2.54 -35.71
C GLU A 50 -6.78 -1.42 -36.53
N ASP A 51 -8.06 -1.21 -36.29
CA ASP A 51 -8.66 0.06 -36.60
C ASP A 51 -7.87 1.09 -35.80
N GLU A 52 -7.13 1.96 -36.50
CA GLU A 52 -6.45 3.07 -35.86
C GLU A 52 -7.51 3.99 -35.26
N VAL A 53 -7.85 3.73 -34.00
CA VAL A 53 -8.82 4.52 -33.25
C VAL A 53 -8.19 5.90 -33.06
N GLU A 54 -8.64 6.87 -33.84
CA GLU A 54 -8.23 8.25 -33.68
C GLU A 54 -8.54 8.71 -32.26
N VAL A 55 -7.49 8.82 -31.44
CA VAL A 55 -7.61 9.28 -30.06
C VAL A 55 -8.02 10.77 -30.11
N PRO A 56 -9.19 11.16 -29.59
CA PRO A 56 -9.60 12.56 -29.61
C PRO A 56 -8.54 13.45 -28.96
N ALA A 57 -8.15 14.53 -29.63
CA ALA A 57 -7.06 15.42 -29.21
C ALA A 57 -7.25 16.00 -27.78
N GLY A 58 -8.49 16.04 -27.27
CA GLY A 58 -8.79 16.48 -25.90
C GLY A 58 -8.52 15.46 -24.80
N LEU A 59 -8.44 14.16 -25.10
CA LEU A 59 -8.29 13.10 -24.09
C LEU A 59 -7.00 13.22 -23.25
N PRO A 60 -5.82 13.50 -23.84
CA PRO A 60 -4.60 13.69 -23.05
C PRO A 60 -4.73 14.83 -22.04
N PHE A 61 -5.37 15.93 -22.44
CA PHE A 61 -5.63 17.08 -21.57
C PHE A 61 -6.60 16.71 -20.43
N ILE A 62 -7.71 16.05 -20.74
CA ILE A 62 -8.71 15.60 -19.75
C ILE A 62 -8.05 14.65 -18.74
N ARG A 63 -7.23 13.70 -19.21
CA ARG A 63 -6.48 12.78 -18.35
C ARG A 63 -5.57 13.54 -17.39
N GLN A 64 -4.79 14.49 -17.90
CA GLN A 64 -3.87 15.28 -17.08
C GLN A 64 -4.63 16.10 -16.03
N GLN A 65 -5.76 16.68 -16.39
CA GLN A 65 -6.61 17.43 -15.46
C GLN A 65 -7.18 16.52 -14.37
N ALA A 66 -7.67 15.34 -14.73
CA ALA A 66 -8.20 14.35 -13.78
C ALA A 66 -7.13 13.89 -12.78
N VAL A 67 -5.93 13.55 -13.27
CA VAL A 67 -4.79 13.16 -12.42
C VAL A 67 -4.39 14.29 -11.48
N THR A 68 -4.31 15.51 -11.98
CA THR A 68 -3.92 16.69 -11.17
C THR A 68 -4.94 16.96 -10.06
N LYS A 69 -6.24 16.94 -10.38
CA LYS A 69 -7.33 17.09 -9.39
C LYS A 69 -7.29 15.98 -8.34
N ALA A 70 -7.12 14.73 -8.75
CA ALA A 70 -7.05 13.60 -7.81
C ALA A 70 -5.84 13.71 -6.85
N ARG A 71 -4.70 14.21 -7.32
CA ARG A 71 -3.53 14.46 -6.48
C ARG A 71 -3.76 15.58 -5.48
N ALA A 72 -4.34 16.71 -5.92
CA ALA A 72 -4.66 17.84 -5.05
C ALA A 72 -5.65 17.43 -3.94
N ALA A 73 -6.72 16.72 -4.29
CA ALA A 73 -7.70 16.23 -3.31
C ALA A 73 -7.08 15.33 -2.23
N ARG A 74 -6.10 14.47 -2.60
CA ARG A 74 -5.36 13.64 -1.63
C ARG A 74 -4.49 14.49 -0.69
N GLN A 75 -3.84 15.53 -1.20
CA GLN A 75 -2.99 16.40 -0.41
C GLN A 75 -3.81 17.28 0.56
N ASP A 76 -4.94 17.81 0.10
CA ASP A 76 -5.84 18.62 0.94
C ASP A 76 -6.41 17.78 2.10
N MET A 77 -6.82 16.54 1.83
CA MET A 77 -7.30 15.63 2.88
C MET A 77 -6.22 15.29 3.91
N GLN A 78 -4.96 15.13 3.48
CA GLN A 78 -3.84 14.93 4.39
C GLN A 78 -3.54 16.18 5.23
N ARG A 79 -3.63 17.36 4.63
CA ARG A 79 -3.34 18.65 5.27
C ARG A 79 -4.39 19.05 6.30
N THR A 80 -5.67 18.73 6.09
CA THR A 80 -6.74 18.97 7.07
C THR A 80 -6.76 17.92 8.19
N SER A 81 -6.26 16.71 7.93
CA SER A 81 -6.18 15.65 8.95
C SER A 81 -5.02 15.77 9.94
N SER A 82 -4.08 16.71 9.74
CA SER A 82 -2.82 16.69 10.48
C SER A 82 -2.78 17.69 11.64
N VAL A 83 -3.44 17.37 12.75
CA VAL A 83 -2.75 17.57 14.02
C VAL A 83 -1.85 16.34 14.17
N SER A 84 -0.54 16.52 14.04
CA SER A 84 0.38 15.39 14.22
C SER A 84 0.15 14.78 15.60
N LEU A 85 0.01 13.44 15.68
CA LEU A 85 -0.20 12.74 16.95
C LEU A 85 0.85 13.13 18.01
N TRP A 86 2.07 13.42 17.55
CA TRP A 86 3.16 13.91 18.39
C TRP A 86 2.93 15.33 18.94
N ALA A 87 2.38 16.25 18.14
CA ALA A 87 1.99 17.58 18.61
C ALA A 87 0.84 17.51 19.61
N ALA A 88 -0.16 16.65 19.36
CA ALA A 88 -1.25 16.41 20.31
C ALA A 88 -0.74 15.81 21.63
N GLN A 89 0.16 14.84 21.57
CA GLN A 89 0.74 14.21 22.76
C GLN A 89 1.57 15.20 23.60
N LYS A 90 2.35 16.08 22.97
CA LYS A 90 3.08 17.14 23.69
C LYS A 90 2.14 18.09 24.41
N LEU A 91 1.06 18.53 23.76
CA LEU A 91 0.06 19.41 24.35
C LEU A 91 -0.64 18.76 25.55
N ALA A 92 -0.99 17.47 25.44
CA ALA A 92 -1.63 16.72 26.53
C ALA A 92 -0.76 16.61 27.80
N TRP A 93 0.57 16.63 27.66
CA TRP A 93 1.51 16.49 28.78
C TRP A 93 1.94 17.83 29.40
N GLN A 94 1.59 18.97 28.80
CA GLN A 94 1.96 20.29 29.34
C GLN A 94 1.46 20.55 30.77
N PRO A 95 0.21 20.24 31.15
CA PRO A 95 -0.29 20.48 32.50
C PRO A 95 0.44 19.64 33.55
N LEU A 96 0.76 18.39 33.20
CA LEU A 96 1.49 17.47 34.06
C LEU A 96 2.91 18.00 34.34
N LEU A 97 3.63 18.42 33.29
CA LEU A 97 4.97 18.99 33.42
C LEU A 97 4.98 20.31 34.21
N ALA A 98 3.95 21.14 34.05
CA ALA A 98 3.77 22.34 34.85
C ALA A 98 3.57 22.00 36.34
N GLY A 99 2.77 20.97 36.65
CA GLY A 99 2.56 20.49 38.03
C GLY A 99 3.83 19.96 38.69
N VAL A 100 4.73 19.31 37.94
CA VAL A 100 6.01 18.81 38.46
C VAL A 100 6.87 19.95 39.03
N SER A 101 6.80 21.16 38.45
CA SER A 101 7.54 22.33 38.95
C SER A 101 7.06 22.82 40.32
N GLN A 102 5.86 22.45 40.75
CA GLN A 102 5.26 22.85 42.02
C GLN A 102 5.51 21.83 43.15
N ILE A 103 6.08 20.67 42.83
CA ILE A 103 6.41 19.66 43.84
C ILE A 103 7.65 20.13 44.63
N PRO A 104 7.54 20.34 45.95
CA PRO A 104 8.68 20.70 46.79
C PRO A 104 9.71 19.56 46.78
N GLY A 105 10.96 19.86 46.42
CA GLY A 105 12.06 18.89 46.35
C GLY A 105 12.67 18.69 44.96
N THR A 106 12.04 19.17 43.88
CA THR A 106 12.62 19.07 42.52
C THR A 106 13.90 19.90 42.34
N ARG A 107 14.09 20.96 43.13
CA ARG A 107 15.37 21.69 43.23
C ARG A 107 16.50 20.83 43.81
N GLN A 108 16.17 19.84 44.64
CA GLN A 108 17.15 18.90 45.21
C GLN A 108 17.51 17.80 44.20
N LEU A 109 16.63 17.46 43.23
CA LEU A 109 16.97 16.55 42.13
C LEU A 109 18.10 17.09 41.23
N GLY A 110 18.16 18.40 41.00
CA GLY A 110 19.27 19.02 40.28
C GLY A 110 20.61 18.93 41.03
N GLN A 111 20.58 18.91 42.37
CA GLN A 111 21.75 18.70 43.21
C GLN A 111 22.12 17.21 43.28
N LEU A 112 21.14 16.31 43.38
CA LEU A 112 21.32 14.86 43.32
C LEU A 112 21.83 14.37 41.96
N ALA A 113 21.40 14.98 40.84
CA ALA A 113 21.94 14.67 39.52
C ALA A 113 23.42 15.11 39.37
N ARG A 114 23.81 16.22 40.02
CA ARG A 114 25.21 16.68 40.05
C ARG A 114 26.10 15.80 40.94
N THR A 115 25.57 15.28 42.04
CA THR A 115 26.32 14.38 42.94
C THR A 115 26.33 12.92 42.44
N ALA A 116 25.22 12.44 41.87
CA ALA A 116 25.12 11.13 41.23
C ALA A 116 25.79 11.08 39.84
N GLY A 117 26.11 12.23 39.24
CA GLY A 117 26.81 12.34 37.95
C GLY A 117 28.23 11.74 37.92
N ARG A 118 28.81 11.37 39.08
CA ARG A 118 30.05 10.58 39.16
C ARG A 118 29.83 9.06 39.28
N GLY A 119 28.59 8.59 39.43
CA GLY A 119 28.26 7.21 39.82
C GLY A 119 27.24 6.46 38.96
N LEU A 120 26.81 6.98 37.80
CA LEU A 120 25.84 6.29 36.93
C LEU A 120 26.41 5.87 35.56
N PRO A 121 27.24 4.81 35.46
CA PRO A 121 27.56 4.18 34.18
C PRO A 121 26.57 3.07 33.75
N GLY A 122 25.62 2.66 34.59
CA GLY A 122 24.86 1.40 34.36
C GLY A 122 23.61 1.49 33.49
N VAL A 123 22.78 2.52 33.66
CA VAL A 123 21.38 2.46 33.17
C VAL A 123 21.21 3.02 31.75
N ILE A 124 22.09 3.93 31.32
CA ILE A 124 22.00 4.58 29.99
C ILE A 124 22.41 3.62 28.85
N LYS A 125 23.26 2.62 29.10
CA LYS A 125 23.64 1.64 28.08
C LYS A 125 22.46 0.74 27.65
N GLY A 126 21.50 0.47 28.55
CA GLY A 126 20.36 -0.41 28.26
C GLY A 126 19.39 0.13 27.21
N VAL A 127 19.18 1.45 27.16
CA VAL A 127 18.19 2.05 26.24
C VAL A 127 18.78 2.26 24.84
N SER A 128 20.10 2.45 24.74
CA SER A 128 20.79 2.65 23.46
C SER A 128 20.82 1.39 22.56
N SER A 129 20.81 0.19 23.13
CA SER A 129 20.83 -1.07 22.35
C SER A 129 19.46 -1.43 21.77
N ILE A 130 18.36 -0.97 22.38
CA ILE A 130 17.00 -1.21 21.89
C ILE A 130 16.70 -0.28 20.70
N ALA A 131 17.13 0.99 20.76
CA ALA A 131 16.92 1.94 19.68
C ALA A 131 17.68 1.57 18.40
N SER A 132 18.89 1.01 18.52
CA SER A 132 19.71 0.60 17.37
C SER A 132 19.19 -0.67 16.69
N LYS A 133 18.58 -1.62 17.42
CA LYS A 133 17.90 -2.79 16.82
C LYS A 133 16.63 -2.45 16.04
N ILE A 134 15.93 -1.38 16.42
CA ILE A 134 14.72 -0.94 15.71
C ILE A 134 15.08 -0.19 14.42
N ILE A 135 16.20 0.53 14.41
CA ILE A 135 16.69 1.25 13.22
C ILE A 135 17.31 0.31 12.17
N SER A 136 18.04 -0.75 12.58
CA SER A 136 18.64 -1.68 11.60
C SER A 136 17.60 -2.52 10.85
N LYS A 137 16.50 -2.90 11.50
CA LYS A 137 15.45 -3.73 10.89
C LYS A 137 14.65 -3.02 9.77
N ARG A 138 14.76 -1.69 9.65
CA ARG A 138 14.11 -0.90 8.59
C ARG A 138 14.97 -0.71 7.33
N ARG A 139 16.25 -1.08 7.36
CA ARG A 139 17.18 -0.85 6.25
C ARG A 139 17.36 -2.05 5.31
N ASP A 140 16.95 -3.24 5.74
CA ASP A 140 17.08 -4.52 4.99
C ASP A 140 15.83 -4.88 4.14
N GLN A 141 14.88 -3.96 3.98
CA GLN A 141 13.67 -4.14 3.15
C GLN A 141 13.59 -3.13 2.01
N ARG A 142 14.73 -2.75 1.43
CA ARG A 142 14.80 -1.95 0.19
C ARG A 142 15.76 -2.58 -0.81
#